data_AF-A2FEH2-F1
#
_entry.id   AF-A2FEH2-F1
#
_cell.length_a   1.000
_cell.length_b   1.000
_cell.length_c   1.000
_cell.angle_alpha   90.00
_cell.angle_beta   90.00
_cell.angle_gamma   90.00
#
_symmetry.space_group_name_H-M   'P 1'
#
loop_
_entity.id
_entity.type
_entity.pdbx_description
1 polymer ?
#
loop_
_entity_poly.entity_id
_entity_poly.type
_entity_poly.pdbx_seq_one_letter_code
_entity_poly.pdbx_strand_id
1 'polypeptide(L)'
;MTETKTNTIQHSKTKQNKANDTDRFPKDLEDIDKRIIINEQKIQYVSKILEDHYGGRLTVDLLRMFARRLSKSINKFLDPYANKNRLGLLCWYAENWDELKSHLDEYIPSHSVKANKKELDSLIEYPNPIDPSDINQLINFH
;
A
#
# COMPACT_ATOMS: atom_id res chain seq x y z
N MET A 1 -66.12 -34.71 11.59
CA MET A 1 -65.14 -35.70 12.08
C MET A 1 -63.76 -35.19 11.73
N THR A 2 -62.95 -35.01 12.75
CA THR A 2 -61.63 -34.37 12.78
C THR A 2 -60.54 -35.38 12.44
N GLU A 3 -59.71 -35.11 11.45
CA GLU A 3 -58.37 -35.71 11.36
C GLU A 3 -57.32 -34.66 10.95
N THR A 4 -56.60 -34.22 11.97
CA THR A 4 -55.32 -33.52 11.93
C THR A 4 -54.23 -34.42 11.33
N LYS A 5 -53.45 -33.93 10.36
CA LYS A 5 -52.14 -34.49 10.01
C LYS A 5 -51.07 -33.42 10.07
N THR A 6 -49.98 -33.82 10.72
CA THR A 6 -48.89 -33.04 11.31
C THR A 6 -47.72 -32.77 10.37
N ASN A 7 -47.13 -31.59 10.55
CA ASN A 7 -45.73 -31.18 10.38
C ASN A 7 -44.71 -32.16 9.78
N THR A 8 -43.89 -31.64 8.86
CA THR A 8 -42.43 -31.87 8.89
C THR A 8 -41.71 -30.61 8.42
N ILE A 9 -41.14 -29.90 9.37
CA ILE A 9 -40.20 -28.78 9.19
C ILE A 9 -38.82 -29.41 9.00
N GLN A 10 -38.23 -29.27 7.81
CA GLN A 10 -36.83 -29.63 7.61
C GLN A 10 -35.94 -28.46 8.04
N HIS A 11 -35.37 -28.58 9.24
CA HIS A 11 -34.22 -27.81 9.68
C HIS A 11 -32.96 -28.31 8.95
N SER A 12 -32.53 -27.57 7.93
CA SER A 12 -31.23 -27.77 7.30
C SER A 12 -30.14 -27.19 8.20
N LYS A 13 -29.30 -28.10 8.70
CA LYS A 13 -28.24 -27.90 9.67
C LYS A 13 -27.12 -26.98 9.14
N THR A 14 -26.70 -26.09 10.03
CA THR A 14 -25.46 -25.33 10.05
C THR A 14 -24.25 -26.23 9.77
N LYS A 15 -23.44 -25.91 8.75
CA LYS A 15 -22.04 -26.34 8.67
C LYS A 15 -21.14 -25.12 8.78
N GLN A 16 -20.72 -24.85 10.00
CA GLN A 16 -19.64 -23.93 10.31
C GLN A 16 -18.33 -24.59 9.86
N ASN A 17 -17.77 -24.14 8.74
CA ASN A 17 -16.35 -24.40 8.42
C ASN A 17 -15.54 -23.21 8.93
N LYS A 18 -15.28 -23.19 10.23
CA LYS A 18 -14.35 -22.23 10.86
C LYS A 18 -12.96 -22.85 10.82
N ALA A 19 -12.36 -22.89 9.63
CA ALA A 19 -10.98 -23.32 9.47
C ALA A 19 -10.06 -22.22 10.02
N ASN A 20 -9.39 -22.55 11.11
CA ASN A 20 -8.25 -21.90 11.75
C ASN A 20 -7.54 -20.84 10.88
N ASP A 21 -7.87 -19.57 11.10
CA ASP A 21 -7.30 -18.44 10.39
C ASP A 21 -6.02 -17.90 11.06
N THR A 22 -5.59 -18.48 12.18
CA THR A 22 -4.49 -17.97 13.01
C THR A 22 -3.08 -18.27 12.48
N ASP A 23 -2.93 -19.16 11.50
CA ASP A 23 -1.61 -19.57 10.98
C ASP A 23 -1.17 -18.77 9.73
N ARG A 24 -2.06 -17.94 9.16
CA ARG A 24 -1.74 -17.02 8.05
C ARG A 24 -1.13 -15.71 8.52
N PHE A 25 -1.56 -15.23 9.70
CA PHE A 25 -1.15 -13.96 10.29
C PHE A 25 0.37 -13.73 10.38
N PRO A 26 1.19 -14.65 10.92
CA PRO A 26 2.62 -14.39 11.06
C PRO A 26 3.35 -14.36 9.72
N LYS A 27 2.89 -15.13 8.74
CA LYS A 27 3.47 -15.18 7.39
C LYS A 27 3.17 -13.91 6.60
N ASP A 28 1.92 -13.45 6.65
CA ASP A 28 1.49 -12.21 5.99
C ASP A 28 2.23 -10.98 6.57
N LEU A 29 2.53 -10.99 7.88
CA LEU A 29 3.30 -9.93 8.54
C LEU A 29 4.78 -9.94 8.11
N GLU A 30 5.44 -11.09 8.11
CA GLU A 30 6.83 -11.21 7.64
C GLU A 30 7.00 -10.78 6.18
N ASP A 31 5.98 -11.02 5.35
CA ASP A 31 6.01 -10.64 3.94
C ASP A 31 5.84 -9.13 3.75
N ILE A 32 5.08 -8.44 4.62
CA ILE A 32 4.98 -6.98 4.61
C ILE A 32 6.30 -6.33 5.04
N ASP A 33 6.94 -6.85 6.10
CA ASP A 33 8.20 -6.29 6.60
C ASP A 33 9.31 -6.41 5.53
N LYS A 34 9.40 -7.54 4.83
CA LYS A 34 10.32 -7.71 3.69
C LYS A 34 10.04 -6.72 2.57
N ARG A 35 8.76 -6.52 2.22
CA ARG A 35 8.35 -5.58 1.17
C ARG A 35 8.68 -4.14 1.53
N ILE A 36 8.54 -3.78 2.81
CA ILE A 36 8.93 -2.46 3.32
C ILE A 36 10.43 -2.25 3.18
N ILE A 37 11.24 -3.23 3.59
CA ILE A 37 12.71 -3.15 3.50
C ILE A 37 13.14 -3.00 2.03
N ILE A 38 12.57 -3.78 1.12
CA ILE A 38 12.91 -3.72 -0.32
C ILE A 38 12.53 -2.36 -0.93
N ASN A 39 11.39 -1.80 -0.51
CA ASN A 39 10.85 -0.57 -1.09
C ASN A 39 11.10 0.68 -0.23
N GLU A 40 11.97 0.62 0.77
CA GLU A 40 12.10 1.67 1.79
C GLU A 40 12.37 3.05 1.17
N GLN A 41 13.30 3.12 0.22
CA GLN A 41 13.62 4.36 -0.50
C GLN A 41 12.42 4.89 -1.32
N LYS A 42 11.70 3.99 -2.00
CA LYS A 42 10.53 4.34 -2.81
C LYS A 42 9.34 4.76 -1.91
N ILE A 43 9.19 4.15 -0.74
CA ILE A 43 8.19 4.50 0.28
C ILE A 43 8.38 5.93 0.77
N GLN A 44 9.62 6.31 1.11
CA GLN A 44 9.92 7.66 1.57
C GLN A 44 9.63 8.71 0.49
N TYR A 45 10.05 8.43 -0.75
CA TYR A 45 9.78 9.29 -1.91
C TYR A 45 8.27 9.49 -2.12
N VAL A 46 7.51 8.40 -2.15
CA VAL A 46 6.07 8.45 -2.38
C VAL A 46 5.34 9.12 -1.23
N SER A 47 5.73 8.87 0.03
CA SER A 47 5.16 9.56 1.19
C SER A 47 5.35 11.07 1.06
N LYS A 48 6.55 11.53 0.70
CA LYS A 48 6.84 12.96 0.53
C LYS A 48 6.01 13.57 -0.59
N ILE A 49 5.90 12.91 -1.75
CA ILE A 49 5.07 13.41 -2.86
C ILE A 49 3.60 13.50 -2.45
N LEU A 50 3.06 12.47 -1.81
CA LEU A 50 1.66 12.47 -1.42
C LEU A 50 1.39 13.55 -0.37
N GLU A 51 2.33 13.80 0.54
CA GLU A 51 2.26 14.89 1.51
C GLU A 51 2.35 16.26 0.82
N ASP A 52 3.32 16.48 -0.07
CA ASP A 52 3.49 17.73 -0.81
C ASP A 52 2.27 18.02 -1.71
N HIS A 53 1.73 16.99 -2.37
CA HIS A 53 0.56 17.11 -3.25
C HIS A 53 -0.71 17.46 -2.47
N TYR A 54 -0.87 16.89 -1.26
CA TYR A 54 -2.02 17.16 -0.39
C TYR A 54 -1.87 18.40 0.50
N GLY A 55 -0.67 18.97 0.64
CA GLY A 55 -0.42 20.17 1.47
C GLY A 55 0.05 19.89 2.89
N GLY A 56 0.79 18.80 3.10
CA GLY A 56 1.70 18.60 4.25
C GLY A 56 1.17 17.76 5.41
N ARG A 57 -0.14 17.54 5.55
CA ARG A 57 -0.68 16.63 6.59
C ARG A 57 -1.58 15.57 6.01
N LEU A 58 -0.94 14.58 5.38
CA LEU A 58 -1.63 13.40 4.91
C LEU A 58 -1.88 12.43 6.08
N THR A 59 -3.06 12.47 6.67
CA THR A 59 -3.44 11.53 7.73
C THR A 59 -3.60 10.10 7.18
N VAL A 60 -3.49 9.10 8.05
CA VAL A 60 -3.65 7.69 7.67
C VAL A 60 -5.03 7.42 7.06
N ASP A 61 -6.08 8.07 7.57
CA ASP A 61 -7.45 7.89 7.04
C ASP A 61 -7.62 8.49 5.65
N LEU A 62 -6.98 9.63 5.36
CA LEU A 62 -6.97 10.22 4.02
C LEU A 62 -6.19 9.33 3.05
N LEU A 63 -4.99 8.89 3.44
CA LEU A 63 -4.18 7.95 2.67
C LEU A 63 -4.97 6.67 2.35
N ARG A 64 -5.70 6.14 3.33
CA ARG A 64 -6.57 4.97 3.16
C ARG A 64 -7.73 5.25 2.20
N MET A 65 -8.38 6.41 2.33
CA MET A 65 -9.48 6.80 1.46
C MET A 65 -9.01 6.90 0.00
N PHE A 66 -7.86 7.53 -0.23
CA PHE A 66 -7.25 7.62 -1.56
C PHE A 66 -6.86 6.25 -2.09
N ALA A 67 -6.26 5.38 -1.25
CA ALA A 67 -5.85 4.04 -1.66
C ALA A 67 -7.04 3.21 -2.13
N ARG A 68 -8.19 3.32 -1.45
CA ARG A 68 -9.43 2.63 -1.85
C ARG A 68 -10.01 3.14 -3.16
N ARG A 69 -9.87 4.44 -3.45
CA ARG A 69 -10.33 5.03 -4.72
C ARG A 69 -9.41 4.61 -5.85
N LEU A 70 -8.11 4.77 -5.65
CA LEU A 70 -7.08 4.43 -6.62
C LEU A 70 -7.05 2.93 -6.92
N SER A 71 -7.15 2.07 -5.89
CA SER A 71 -7.27 0.61 -6.07
C SER A 71 -8.37 0.22 -7.04
N LYS A 72 -9.51 0.93 -7.03
CA LYS A 72 -10.60 0.70 -7.98
C LYS A 72 -10.29 1.23 -9.37
N SER A 73 -9.59 2.35 -9.50
CA SER A 73 -9.27 2.95 -10.80
C SER A 73 -8.20 2.15 -11.55
N ILE A 74 -7.16 1.67 -10.86
CA ILE A 74 -6.08 0.86 -11.46
C ILE A 74 -6.38 -0.66 -11.39
N ASN A 75 -7.54 -1.05 -10.85
CA ASN A 75 -7.95 -2.44 -10.66
C ASN A 75 -6.88 -3.30 -9.94
N LYS A 76 -6.21 -2.73 -8.94
CA LYS A 76 -5.23 -3.44 -8.10
C LYS A 76 -5.81 -3.71 -6.74
N PHE A 77 -5.57 -4.91 -6.23
CA PHE A 77 -6.02 -5.32 -4.92
C PHE A 77 -5.29 -4.52 -3.82
N LEU A 78 -6.05 -3.96 -2.89
CA LEU A 78 -5.51 -3.34 -1.68
C LEU A 78 -5.53 -4.36 -0.54
N ASP A 79 -4.34 -4.73 -0.07
CA ASP A 79 -4.16 -5.70 1.00
C ASP A 79 -4.89 -5.27 2.29
N PRO A 80 -5.72 -6.13 2.92
CA PRO A 80 -6.38 -5.86 4.19
C PRO A 80 -5.43 -5.47 5.33
N TYR A 81 -4.19 -5.97 5.34
CA TYR A 81 -3.17 -5.59 6.31
C TYR A 81 -2.60 -4.22 6.00
N ALA A 82 -2.29 -3.94 4.73
CA ALA A 82 -1.88 -2.61 4.29
C ALA A 82 -2.94 -1.57 4.67
N ASN A 83 -4.22 -1.88 4.49
CA ASN A 83 -5.34 -1.01 4.86
C ASN A 83 -5.31 -0.59 6.35
N LYS A 84 -4.73 -1.38 7.27
CA LYS A 84 -4.66 -1.07 8.70
C LYS A 84 -3.40 -0.31 9.12
N ASN A 85 -2.30 -0.44 8.39
CA ASN A 85 -0.99 0.14 8.74
C ASN A 85 -0.62 1.26 7.76
N ARG A 86 -0.24 2.45 8.26
CA ARG A 86 0.23 3.56 7.41
C ARG A 86 1.38 3.13 6.51
N LEU A 87 2.36 2.42 7.07
CA LEU A 87 3.54 1.99 6.34
C LEU A 87 3.19 0.96 5.26
N GLY A 88 2.23 0.07 5.56
CA GLY A 88 1.69 -0.86 4.58
C GLY A 88 0.94 -0.17 3.44
N LEU A 89 0.17 0.89 3.73
CA LEU A 89 -0.42 1.73 2.68
C LEU A 89 0.67 2.34 1.81
N LEU A 90 1.68 2.99 2.40
CA LEU A 90 2.77 3.60 1.64
C LEU A 90 3.55 2.58 0.81
N CYS A 91 3.74 1.36 1.31
CA CYS A 91 4.33 0.25 0.56
C CYS A 91 3.49 -0.10 -0.67
N TRP A 92 2.17 -0.24 -0.51
CA TRP A 92 1.26 -0.47 -1.64
C TRP A 92 1.31 0.66 -2.68
N TYR A 93 1.40 1.91 -2.23
CA TYR A 93 1.59 3.06 -3.11
C TYR A 93 2.92 3.03 -3.85
N ALA A 94 4.02 2.67 -3.17
CA ALA A 94 5.34 2.56 -3.77
C ALA A 94 5.39 1.48 -4.85
N GLU A 95 4.80 0.31 -4.60
CA GLU A 95 4.75 -0.81 -5.55
C GLU A 95 3.98 -0.45 -6.82
N ASN A 96 2.89 0.30 -6.70
CA ASN A 96 2.02 0.64 -7.82
C ASN A 96 2.25 2.07 -8.33
N TRP A 97 3.35 2.72 -7.93
CA TRP A 97 3.57 4.15 -8.16
C TRP A 97 3.51 4.57 -9.63
N ASP A 98 4.07 3.73 -10.50
CA ASP A 98 4.18 4.01 -11.94
C ASP A 98 2.81 4.11 -12.62
N GLU A 99 1.85 3.29 -12.18
CA GLU A 99 0.45 3.33 -12.63
C GLU A 99 -0.35 4.42 -11.87
N LEU A 100 -0.03 4.69 -10.60
CA LEU A 100 -0.76 5.65 -9.77
C LEU A 100 -0.50 7.10 -10.17
N LYS A 101 0.72 7.42 -10.63
CA LYS A 101 1.14 8.79 -10.95
C LYS A 101 0.25 9.45 -12.00
N SER A 102 -0.25 8.71 -12.99
CA SER A 102 -1.14 9.25 -14.03
C SER A 102 -2.54 9.60 -13.51
N HIS A 103 -2.97 8.98 -12.42
CA HIS A 103 -4.31 9.17 -11.83
C HIS A 103 -4.29 10.06 -10.58
N LEU A 104 -3.11 10.45 -10.09
CA LEU A 104 -2.99 11.14 -8.80
C LEU A 104 -3.78 12.45 -8.75
N ASP A 105 -3.71 13.25 -9.81
CA ASP A 105 -4.36 14.56 -9.90
C ASP A 105 -5.90 14.46 -9.94
N GLU A 106 -6.45 13.32 -10.34
CA GLU A 106 -7.89 13.09 -10.41
C GLU A 106 -8.48 12.74 -9.02
N TYR A 107 -7.73 11.99 -8.21
CA TYR A 107 -8.25 11.42 -6.96
C TYR A 107 -7.76 12.14 -5.70
N ILE A 108 -6.60 12.80 -5.78
CA ILE A 108 -6.03 13.59 -4.69
C ILE A 108 -6.13 15.06 -5.12
N PRO A 109 -6.98 15.87 -4.48
CA PRO A 109 -7.05 17.29 -4.79
C PRO A 109 -5.68 17.92 -4.51
N SER A 110 -5.02 18.41 -5.56
CA SER A 110 -3.73 19.07 -5.40
C SER A 110 -3.91 20.39 -4.66
N HIS A 111 -3.50 20.45 -3.40
CA HIS A 111 -3.32 21.70 -2.67
C HIS A 111 -1.97 22.28 -3.08
N SER A 112 -1.82 22.65 -4.35
CA SER A 112 -0.57 23.20 -4.88
C SER A 112 -0.26 24.58 -4.27
N VAL A 113 0.32 24.60 -3.07
CA VAL A 113 1.23 25.66 -2.67
C VAL A 113 2.52 25.38 -3.42
N LYS A 114 2.74 26.08 -4.53
CA LYS A 114 3.97 26.19 -5.33
C LYS A 114 5.24 25.65 -4.62
N ALA A 115 5.45 24.34 -4.60
CA ALA A 115 6.62 23.73 -4.00
C ALA A 115 7.64 23.45 -5.12
N ASN A 116 8.86 23.91 -4.90
CA ASN A 116 9.97 23.89 -5.85
C ASN A 116 10.28 22.47 -6.33
N LYS A 117 10.04 22.19 -7.61
CA LYS A 117 10.40 20.92 -8.29
C LYS A 117 11.88 20.54 -8.20
N LYS A 118 12.77 21.44 -7.75
CA LYS A 118 14.23 21.22 -7.74
C LYS A 118 14.76 20.40 -6.56
N GLU A 119 13.98 20.17 -5.51
CA GLU A 119 14.47 19.52 -4.27
C GLU A 119 14.14 18.02 -4.18
N LEU A 120 13.50 17.48 -5.22
CA LEU A 120 13.00 16.10 -5.22
C LEU A 120 13.90 15.13 -6.00
N ASP A 121 14.64 15.62 -7.00
CA ASP A 121 15.61 14.82 -7.78
C ASP A 121 16.88 14.48 -6.97
N SER A 122 17.16 15.19 -5.87
CA SER A 122 18.32 14.91 -5.01
C SER A 122 18.09 13.81 -3.97
N LEU A 123 16.86 13.29 -3.83
CA LEU A 123 16.53 12.21 -2.89
C LEU A 123 16.56 10.82 -3.52
N ILE A 124 16.74 10.74 -4.84
CA ILE A 124 16.91 9.50 -5.57
C ILE A 124 18.36 9.44 -6.07
N GLU A 125 19.32 9.35 -5.15
CA GLU A 125 20.57 8.67 -5.48
C GLU A 125 20.24 7.16 -5.43
N TYR A 126 19.82 6.61 -6.58
CA TYR A 126 20.07 5.19 -6.79
C TYR A 126 21.56 4.99 -6.53
N PRO A 127 21.99 3.94 -5.79
CA PRO A 127 23.41 3.62 -5.75
C PRO A 127 23.84 3.46 -7.20
N ASN A 128 24.62 4.42 -7.70
CA ASN A 128 25.14 4.36 -9.05
C ASN A 128 25.81 3.00 -9.18
N PRO A 129 25.54 2.23 -10.26
CA PRO A 129 26.27 0.99 -10.47
C PRO A 129 27.75 1.36 -10.44
N ILE A 130 28.46 0.86 -9.43
CA ILE A 130 29.88 1.14 -9.20
C ILE A 130 30.58 0.79 -10.50
N ASP A 131 31.16 1.80 -11.16
CA ASP A 131 31.94 1.56 -12.36
C ASP A 131 33.27 0.94 -11.91
N PRO A 132 33.54 -0.34 -12.21
CA PRO A 132 34.80 -0.98 -11.80
C PRO A 132 36.04 -0.34 -12.47
N SER A 133 35.84 0.53 -13.46
CA SER A 133 36.90 1.30 -14.13
C SER A 133 37.27 2.59 -13.39
N ASP A 134 36.41 3.09 -12.49
CA ASP A 134 36.63 4.32 -11.74
C ASP A 134 37.10 4.02 -10.31
N ILE A 135 38.41 3.82 -10.17
CA ILE A 135 39.10 3.54 -8.90
C ILE A 135 38.80 4.59 -7.81
N ASN A 136 38.46 5.84 -8.18
CA ASN A 136 38.17 6.89 -7.21
C ASN A 136 36.90 6.61 -6.40
N GLN A 137 35.96 5.82 -6.94
CA GLN A 137 34.74 5.41 -6.24
C GLN A 137 35.03 4.42 -5.11
N LEU A 138 36.11 3.63 -5.19
CA LEU A 138 36.51 2.70 -4.12
C LEU A 138 37.24 3.39 -2.97
N ILE A 139 37.88 4.54 -3.21
CA ILE A 139 38.74 5.20 -2.21
C ILE A 139 37.90 5.95 -1.16
N ASN A 140 36.67 6.34 -1.48
CA ASN A 140 35.78 7.06 -0.56
C ASN A 140 34.90 6.16 0.33
N PHE A 141 34.99 4.83 0.20
CA PHE A 141 34.24 3.84 1.01
C PHE A 141 35.05 3.36 2.22
N HIS A 142 35.66 4.29 2.97
CA HIS A 142 36.58 3.95 4.07
C HIS A 142 36.01 4.11 5.48
#